data_AF-A0A8S0PVR0-F1
#
_entry.id   AF-A0A8S0PVR0-F1
#
_cell.length_a   1.000
_cell.length_b   1.000
_cell.length_c   1.000
_cell.angle_alpha   90.00
_cell.angle_beta   90.00
_cell.angle_gamma   90.00
#
_symmetry.space_group_name_H-M   'P 1'
#
loop_
_entity.id
_entity.type
_entity.pdbx_description
1 polymer ?
#
loop_
_entity_poly.entity_id
_entity_poly.type
_entity_poly.pdbx_seq_one_letter_code
_entity_poly.pdbx_strand_id
1 'polypeptide(L)'
;MEVLHYSPWDSVLEITKVAQEKGSDPFLWAIQVSSKLNSAGVSLPSLELANLLVQYICWENNVPIAWKFLEKALVLKIVPPLLVLGLLSIRVISYRRSCPAAFRLYMELLKRHAFALKEYTNLPNDDKIMNSLDAIIHFSRIFGVRSNKAGALLVQFVFSIIWQLVDTLLDDDGLLHLTPEKNSIWHTKPQEMEIDSPNNFDEKRIEHTERLLNLNTIMSVELIGQFLQNKVTSRILYLARQNMSTHWGKFTQRVQLLVENSSALRNSTVTTRKVFRQLISDSCKTLSQHFWGSSLQEFHALEQSRPLGTSASFCLGASRSALWLPLDMLLEDAMDASQVNATSAVEIITGLVKSLQAFNETSWHEVFLGLWMAALRLVQRERDPIEGPIPRLDSCMCMLLSITTLVVADLVEEEETASTDEIACGIVSKHQAAGKRRMDLIFSLQNLCGYQSLLTPPQAVITAANQAAAKAMMFTSDIHVDSAYFECVNIADMPINCSGNLHHLIVEACIARNLLDTSAYFWPGYVNGRINKLHQNVPTHMPGWSSFMKGSSLTQLMINALALTPASSLAEIEKIFEIAVKGSDDERIAAATILTGSSLIRGWNIQVTSY
;
A
#
# COMPACT_ATOMS: atom_id res chain seq x y z
N MET A 1 54.32 1.37 -36.95
CA MET A 1 53.41 2.28 -36.22
C MET A 1 52.52 1.41 -35.38
N GLU A 2 52.88 1.23 -34.11
CA GLU A 2 52.01 0.56 -33.15
C GLU A 2 50.82 1.47 -32.88
N VAL A 3 49.62 1.01 -33.25
CA VAL A 3 48.38 1.67 -32.88
C VAL A 3 48.19 1.39 -31.38
N LEU A 4 48.61 2.33 -30.53
CA LEU A 4 48.29 2.31 -29.12
C LEU A 4 46.76 2.35 -29.02
N HIS A 5 46.14 1.21 -28.71
CA HIS A 5 44.74 1.13 -28.33
C HIS A 5 44.55 1.88 -27.01
N TYR A 6 44.30 3.19 -27.09
CA TYR A 6 43.89 3.96 -25.92
C TYR A 6 42.57 3.40 -25.41
N SER A 7 42.55 3.05 -24.13
CA SER A 7 41.32 2.66 -23.45
C SER A 7 40.30 3.80 -23.60
N PRO A 8 39.00 3.51 -23.83
CA PRO A 8 37.97 4.55 -23.87
C PRO A 8 37.97 5.40 -22.58
N TRP A 9 38.42 4.82 -21.46
CA TRP A 9 38.55 5.49 -20.16
C TRP A 9 39.69 6.50 -20.10
N ASP A 10 40.83 6.22 -20.73
CA ASP A 10 41.96 7.15 -20.79
C ASP A 10 41.58 8.39 -21.61
N SER A 11 40.85 8.18 -22.71
CA SER A 11 40.33 9.26 -23.54
C SER A 11 39.30 10.11 -22.79
N VAL A 12 38.39 9.50 -22.01
CA VAL A 12 37.44 10.25 -21.18
C VAL A 12 38.15 11.05 -20.11
N LEU A 13 39.19 10.48 -19.48
CA LEU A 13 39.99 11.19 -18.47
C LEU A 13 40.74 12.38 -19.06
N GLU A 14 41.29 12.23 -20.27
CA GLU A 14 41.95 13.33 -20.99
C GLU A 14 40.95 14.44 -21.36
N ILE A 15 39.79 14.09 -21.91
CA ILE A 15 38.70 15.05 -22.18
C ILE A 15 38.32 15.79 -20.89
N THR A 16 38.23 15.06 -19.79
CA THR A 16 37.87 15.57 -18.46
C THR A 16 38.89 16.59 -17.96
N LYS A 17 40.19 16.29 -18.06
CA LYS A 17 41.28 17.21 -17.70
C LYS A 17 41.28 18.47 -18.56
N VAL A 18 41.22 18.30 -19.89
CA VAL A 18 41.23 19.42 -20.84
C VAL A 18 40.01 20.33 -20.66
N ALA A 19 38.83 19.75 -20.42
CA ALA A 19 37.61 20.52 -20.20
C ALA A 19 37.67 21.33 -18.90
N GLN A 20 38.22 20.76 -17.83
CA GLN A 20 38.45 21.43 -16.56
C GLN A 20 39.43 22.59 -16.69
N GLU A 21 40.59 22.39 -17.33
CA GLU A 21 41.61 23.43 -17.54
C GLU A 21 41.08 24.60 -18.39
N LYS A 22 40.28 24.30 -19.41
CA LYS A 22 39.68 25.32 -20.29
C LYS A 22 38.47 26.03 -19.69
N GLY A 23 37.98 25.60 -18.52
CA GLY A 23 36.75 26.14 -17.95
C GLY A 23 35.52 25.89 -18.83
N SER A 24 35.47 24.74 -19.50
CA SER A 24 34.41 24.42 -20.47
C SER A 24 33.04 24.34 -19.81
N ASP A 25 31.98 24.68 -20.55
CA ASP A 25 30.61 24.56 -20.03
C ASP A 25 30.33 23.11 -19.56
N PRO A 26 29.94 22.89 -18.28
CA PRO A 26 29.76 21.54 -17.73
C PRO A 26 28.70 20.69 -18.45
N PHE A 27 27.71 21.32 -19.07
CA PHE A 27 26.68 20.60 -19.82
C PHE A 27 27.22 20.12 -21.17
N LEU A 28 27.92 20.98 -21.91
CA LEU A 28 28.62 20.58 -23.15
C LEU A 28 29.69 19.52 -22.88
N TRP A 29 30.42 19.63 -21.78
CA TRP A 29 31.40 18.63 -21.35
C TRP A 29 30.73 17.26 -21.13
N ALA A 30 29.58 17.20 -20.44
CA ALA A 30 28.83 15.97 -20.25
C ALA A 30 28.34 15.35 -21.57
N ILE A 31 27.89 16.18 -22.52
CA ILE A 31 27.51 15.72 -23.86
C ILE A 31 28.71 15.14 -24.62
N GLN A 32 29.88 15.79 -24.56
CA GLN A 32 31.10 15.30 -25.21
C GLN A 32 31.53 13.94 -24.66
N VAL A 33 31.53 13.77 -23.34
CA VAL A 33 31.84 12.48 -22.69
C VAL A 33 30.82 11.41 -23.09
N SER A 34 29.53 11.73 -23.07
CA SER A 34 28.46 10.81 -23.50
C SER A 34 28.62 10.38 -24.97
N SER A 35 28.83 11.33 -25.87
CA SER A 35 29.06 11.07 -27.29
C SER A 35 30.28 10.17 -27.53
N LYS A 36 31.38 10.43 -26.81
CA LYS A 36 32.60 9.62 -26.92
C LYS A 36 32.38 8.19 -26.43
N LEU A 37 31.68 8.00 -25.31
CA LEU A 37 31.36 6.68 -24.78
C LEU A 37 30.41 5.90 -25.69
N ASN A 38 29.39 6.56 -26.24
CA ASN A 38 28.50 5.96 -27.23
C ASN A 38 29.26 5.54 -28.50
N SER A 39 30.21 6.37 -28.97
CA SER A 39 31.07 6.02 -30.12
C SER A 39 31.99 4.83 -29.85
N ALA A 40 32.32 4.59 -28.58
CA ALA A 40 33.10 3.44 -28.13
C ALA A 40 32.22 2.21 -27.79
N GLY A 41 30.91 2.27 -28.00
CA GLY A 41 29.98 1.17 -27.72
C GLY A 41 29.67 0.93 -26.24
N VAL A 42 29.95 1.91 -25.36
CA VAL A 42 29.66 1.80 -23.92
C VAL A 42 28.20 2.15 -23.66
N SER A 43 27.47 1.25 -23.00
CA SER A 43 26.08 1.50 -22.60
C SER A 43 25.98 2.51 -21.45
N LEU A 44 25.07 3.47 -21.55
CA LEU A 44 24.77 4.44 -20.49
C LEU A 44 23.45 4.11 -19.79
N PRO A 45 23.33 4.31 -18.45
CA PRO A 45 24.38 4.80 -17.56
C PRO A 45 25.48 3.77 -17.27
N SER A 46 26.74 4.23 -17.17
CA SER A 46 27.91 3.36 -16.94
C SER A 46 28.41 3.38 -15.49
N LEU A 47 28.65 2.19 -14.93
CA LEU A 47 29.15 1.99 -13.57
C LEU A 47 30.65 2.33 -13.46
N GLU A 48 31.41 2.01 -14.51
CA GLU A 48 32.84 2.29 -14.61
C GLU A 48 33.08 3.80 -14.68
N LEU A 49 32.25 4.52 -15.46
CA LEU A 49 32.30 5.98 -15.52
C LEU A 49 32.02 6.60 -14.14
N ALA A 50 31.03 6.10 -13.40
CA ALA A 50 30.73 6.61 -12.05
C ALA A 50 31.95 6.48 -11.13
N ASN A 51 32.63 5.34 -11.15
CA ASN A 51 33.87 5.13 -10.39
C ASN A 51 34.98 6.09 -10.83
N LEU A 52 35.21 6.22 -12.14
CA LEU A 52 36.24 7.09 -12.70
C LEU A 52 36.01 8.56 -12.30
N LEU A 53 34.78 9.06 -12.45
CA LEU A 53 34.46 10.45 -12.15
C LEU A 53 34.57 10.76 -10.66
N VAL A 54 34.04 9.89 -9.79
CA VAL A 54 34.16 10.09 -8.34
C VAL A 54 35.63 10.02 -7.90
N GLN A 55 36.43 9.11 -8.49
CA GLN A 55 37.85 9.05 -8.22
C GLN A 55 38.61 10.28 -8.69
N TYR A 56 38.25 10.82 -9.86
CA TYR A 56 38.86 12.03 -10.39
C TYR A 56 38.54 13.26 -9.54
N ILE A 57 37.28 13.45 -9.16
CA ILE A 57 36.77 14.65 -8.46
C ILE A 57 37.21 14.68 -7.00
N CYS A 58 37.27 13.52 -6.32
CA CYS A 58 37.70 13.49 -4.94
C CYS A 58 39.20 13.81 -4.85
N TRP A 59 39.53 14.82 -4.02
CA TRP A 59 40.87 15.24 -3.60
C TRP A 59 41.51 16.24 -4.57
N GLU A 60 42.40 15.80 -5.47
CA GLU A 60 43.22 16.69 -6.30
C GLU A 60 42.40 17.58 -7.26
N ASN A 61 41.22 17.11 -7.71
CA ASN A 61 40.33 17.87 -8.60
C ASN A 61 39.01 18.27 -7.92
N ASN A 62 39.05 18.54 -6.61
CA ASN A 62 37.91 19.04 -5.85
C ASN A 62 37.61 20.52 -6.17
N VAL A 63 37.28 20.80 -7.43
CA VAL A 63 37.02 22.15 -7.95
C VAL A 63 35.54 22.34 -8.31
N PRO A 64 34.97 23.55 -8.16
CA PRO A 64 33.53 23.78 -8.37
C PRO A 64 33.01 23.34 -9.75
N ILE A 65 33.83 23.48 -10.80
CA ILE A 65 33.45 23.11 -12.16
C ILE A 65 33.30 21.59 -12.34
N ALA A 66 34.12 20.80 -11.66
CA ALA A 66 34.08 19.34 -11.74
C ALA A 66 32.83 18.78 -11.03
N TRP A 67 32.42 19.39 -9.91
CA TRP A 67 31.15 19.07 -9.25
C TRP A 67 29.93 19.47 -10.08
N LYS A 68 29.96 20.63 -10.75
CA LYS A 68 28.91 21.02 -11.70
C LYS A 68 28.82 20.03 -12.85
N PHE A 69 29.96 19.55 -13.35
CA PHE A 69 29.99 18.51 -14.38
C PHE A 69 29.38 17.20 -13.89
N LEU A 70 29.73 16.74 -12.68
CA LEU A 70 29.13 15.55 -12.07
C LEU A 70 27.61 15.69 -11.94
N GLU A 71 27.13 16.86 -11.51
CA GLU A 71 25.70 17.16 -11.48
C GLU A 71 25.06 17.03 -12.87
N LYS A 72 25.67 17.58 -13.92
CA LYS A 72 25.17 17.44 -15.30
C LYS A 72 25.21 15.98 -15.78
N ALA A 73 26.22 15.21 -15.40
CA ALA A 73 26.30 13.79 -15.72
C ALA A 73 25.17 12.97 -15.07
N LEU A 74 24.78 13.32 -13.83
CA LEU A 74 23.63 12.73 -13.13
C LEU A 74 22.30 13.09 -13.80
N VAL A 75 22.10 14.38 -14.14
CA VAL A 75 20.88 14.86 -14.82
C VAL A 75 20.72 14.24 -16.20
N LEU A 76 21.81 14.09 -16.96
CA LEU A 76 21.81 13.45 -18.28
C LEU A 76 21.81 11.92 -18.22
N LYS A 77 21.74 11.31 -17.03
CA LYS A 77 21.72 9.85 -16.81
C LYS A 77 22.89 9.12 -17.49
N ILE A 78 24.07 9.76 -17.51
CA ILE A 78 25.31 9.18 -18.05
C ILE A 78 25.95 8.24 -17.00
N VAL A 79 25.71 8.53 -15.72
CA VAL A 79 26.15 7.72 -14.57
C VAL A 79 24.96 7.33 -13.67
N PRO A 80 24.97 6.17 -13.00
CA PRO A 80 23.88 5.78 -12.10
C PRO A 80 23.89 6.63 -10.82
N PRO A 81 22.82 7.38 -10.48
CA PRO A 81 22.84 8.30 -9.36
C PRO A 81 23.06 7.65 -7.99
N LEU A 82 22.40 6.51 -7.72
CA LEU A 82 22.56 5.81 -6.44
C LEU A 82 24.01 5.34 -6.24
N LEU A 83 24.67 4.85 -7.30
CA LEU A 83 26.06 4.42 -7.26
C LEU A 83 27.00 5.59 -6.96
N VAL A 84 26.82 6.73 -7.64
CA VAL A 84 27.61 7.95 -7.38
C VAL A 84 27.45 8.41 -5.95
N LEU A 85 26.21 8.46 -5.43
CA LEU A 85 25.94 8.84 -4.04
C LEU A 85 26.62 7.87 -3.05
N GLY A 86 26.57 6.56 -3.29
CA GLY A 86 27.24 5.57 -2.43
C GLY A 86 28.77 5.69 -2.47
N LEU A 87 29.36 5.92 -3.65
CA LEU A 87 30.80 6.15 -3.79
C LEU A 87 31.25 7.41 -3.06
N LEU A 88 30.50 8.51 -3.20
CA LEU A 88 30.77 9.76 -2.51
C LEU A 88 30.57 9.62 -1.00
N SER A 89 29.60 8.83 -0.52
CA SER A 89 29.34 8.70 0.91
C SER A 89 30.58 8.19 1.65
N ILE A 90 31.24 7.16 1.14
CA ILE A 90 32.44 6.60 1.79
C ILE A 90 33.63 7.56 1.71
N ARG A 91 33.80 8.25 0.58
CA ARG A 91 34.97 9.09 0.31
C ARG A 91 34.87 10.50 0.88
N VAL A 92 33.68 11.09 0.91
CA VAL A 92 33.51 12.50 1.30
C VAL A 92 33.22 12.63 2.80
N ILE A 93 32.43 11.71 3.36
CA ILE A 93 32.04 11.78 4.78
C ILE A 93 33.25 11.65 5.72
N SER A 94 34.20 10.78 5.37
CA SER A 94 35.44 10.58 6.14
C SER A 94 36.31 11.84 6.20
N TYR A 95 36.24 12.70 5.17
CA TYR A 95 37.06 13.91 5.04
C TYR A 95 36.25 15.20 5.27
N ARG A 96 35.04 15.11 5.83
CA ARG A 96 34.13 16.26 5.97
C ARG A 96 34.70 17.44 6.76
N ARG A 97 35.61 17.18 7.70
CA ARG A 97 36.30 18.22 8.49
C ARG A 97 37.41 18.90 7.70
N SER A 98 38.22 18.12 6.98
CA SER A 98 39.34 18.62 6.16
C SER A 98 38.87 19.24 4.84
N CYS A 99 37.73 18.79 4.31
CA CYS A 99 37.14 19.22 3.03
C CYS A 99 35.64 19.54 3.17
N PRO A 100 35.25 20.56 3.95
CA PRO A 100 33.84 20.86 4.25
C PRO A 100 33.02 21.27 3.02
N ALA A 101 33.66 21.88 2.01
CA ALA A 101 32.99 22.23 0.75
C ALA A 101 32.56 20.99 -0.04
N ALA A 102 33.38 19.92 -0.05
CA ALA A 102 33.01 18.66 -0.71
C ALA A 102 31.82 18.01 -0.01
N PHE A 103 31.81 18.02 1.34
CA PHE A 103 30.69 17.49 2.11
C PHE A 103 29.39 18.28 1.88
N ARG A 104 29.49 19.61 1.79
CA ARG A 104 28.35 20.46 1.40
C ARG A 104 27.77 20.05 0.04
N LEU A 105 28.63 19.90 -0.98
CA LEU A 105 28.19 19.54 -2.33
C LEU A 105 27.61 18.13 -2.39
N TYR A 106 28.19 17.18 -1.65
CA TYR A 106 27.61 15.84 -1.50
C TYR A 106 26.19 15.89 -0.91
N MET A 107 25.95 16.68 0.15
CA MET A 107 24.61 16.84 0.71
C MET A 107 23.62 17.51 -0.25
N GLU A 108 24.06 18.46 -1.08
CA GLU A 108 23.21 19.04 -2.13
C GLU A 108 22.84 18.00 -3.20
N LEU A 109 23.78 17.11 -3.57
CA LEU A 109 23.48 15.99 -4.48
C LEU A 109 22.52 14.98 -3.86
N LEU A 110 22.71 14.63 -2.57
CA LEU A 110 21.76 13.79 -1.83
C LEU A 110 20.36 14.40 -1.86
N LYS A 111 20.24 15.70 -1.56
CA LYS A 111 18.96 16.42 -1.54
C LYS A 111 18.24 16.37 -2.90
N ARG A 112 18.98 16.37 -4.01
CA ARG A 112 18.40 16.34 -5.36
C ARG A 112 18.07 14.93 -5.83
N HIS A 113 18.95 13.96 -5.57
CA HIS A 113 18.85 12.64 -6.19
C HIS A 113 18.34 11.54 -5.24
N ALA A 114 18.55 11.62 -3.93
CA ALA A 114 18.16 10.54 -3.02
C ALA A 114 16.64 10.37 -2.86
N PHE A 115 15.85 11.40 -3.20
CA PHE A 115 14.38 11.38 -3.12
C PHE A 115 13.70 11.01 -4.44
N ALA A 116 14.44 10.95 -5.55
CA ALA A 116 13.92 10.61 -6.88
C ALA A 116 13.96 9.09 -7.16
N LEU A 117 13.80 8.25 -6.14
CA LEU A 117 13.99 6.79 -6.23
C LEU A 117 13.15 6.12 -7.33
N LYS A 118 11.91 6.59 -7.54
CA LYS A 118 11.00 6.08 -8.59
C LYS A 118 11.58 6.22 -10.00
N GLU A 119 12.41 7.23 -10.24
CA GLU A 119 13.04 7.44 -11.56
C GLU A 119 14.18 6.46 -11.83
N TYR A 120 14.68 5.77 -10.80
CA TYR A 120 15.85 4.90 -10.86
C TYR A 120 15.51 3.41 -10.73
N THR A 121 14.29 3.03 -10.34
CA THR A 121 13.85 1.63 -10.20
C THR A 121 13.33 1.00 -11.51
N ASN A 122 13.36 1.76 -12.60
CA ASN A 122 12.92 1.32 -13.92
C ASN A 122 14.08 1.32 -14.94
N LEU A 123 15.34 1.42 -14.48
CA LEU A 123 16.48 1.52 -15.38
C LEU A 123 17.04 0.14 -15.75
N PRO A 124 17.57 -0.02 -16.98
CA PRO A 124 18.29 -1.24 -17.32
C PRO A 124 19.54 -1.37 -16.44
N ASN A 125 19.80 -2.58 -15.93
CA ASN A 125 20.90 -2.96 -15.03
C ASN A 125 20.75 -2.62 -13.53
N ASP A 126 19.54 -2.43 -13.00
CA ASP A 126 19.30 -2.15 -11.57
C ASP A 126 19.97 -3.18 -10.64
N ASP A 127 19.94 -4.47 -10.99
CA ASP A 127 20.61 -5.52 -10.21
C ASP A 127 22.13 -5.33 -10.16
N LYS A 128 22.77 -4.93 -11.28
CA LYS A 128 24.22 -4.70 -11.31
C LYS A 128 24.60 -3.48 -10.48
N ILE A 129 23.82 -2.40 -10.56
CA ILE A 129 24.02 -1.18 -9.78
C ILE A 129 23.94 -1.49 -8.28
N MET A 130 22.92 -2.24 -7.87
CA MET A 130 22.74 -2.62 -6.47
C MET A 130 23.83 -3.56 -5.97
N ASN A 131 24.28 -4.52 -6.78
CA ASN A 131 25.41 -5.39 -6.44
C ASN A 131 26.72 -4.61 -6.31
N SER A 132 26.97 -3.62 -7.18
CA SER A 132 28.13 -2.73 -7.05
C SER A 132 28.04 -1.88 -5.78
N LEU A 133 26.86 -1.41 -5.40
CA LEU A 133 26.66 -0.71 -4.13
C LEU A 133 26.96 -1.59 -2.92
N ASP A 134 26.52 -2.86 -2.93
CA ASP A 134 26.90 -3.81 -1.86
C ASP A 134 28.42 -4.04 -1.84
N ALA A 135 29.06 -4.14 -2.99
CA ALA A 135 30.52 -4.30 -3.06
C ALA A 135 31.28 -3.08 -2.50
N ILE A 136 30.71 -1.88 -2.62
CA ILE A 136 31.33 -0.62 -2.20
C ILE A 136 31.08 -0.33 -0.71
N ILE A 137 29.81 -0.40 -0.27
CA ILE A 137 29.43 -0.07 1.11
C ILE A 137 29.54 -1.28 2.05
N HIS A 138 29.59 -2.49 1.50
CA HIS A 138 29.64 -3.76 2.21
C HIS A 138 28.39 -4.04 3.06
N PHE A 139 27.19 -3.83 2.51
CA PHE A 139 25.93 -4.06 3.22
C PHE A 139 25.80 -5.49 3.74
N SER A 140 26.15 -6.48 2.92
CA SER A 140 26.11 -7.90 3.29
C SER A 140 27.00 -8.23 4.49
N ARG A 141 28.12 -7.51 4.66
CA ARG A 141 29.01 -7.61 5.83
C ARG A 141 28.46 -6.87 7.05
N ILE A 142 27.89 -5.68 6.84
CA ILE A 142 27.40 -4.80 7.92
C ILE A 142 26.08 -5.32 8.50
N PHE A 143 25.12 -5.67 7.64
CA PHE A 143 23.78 -6.12 8.02
C PHE A 143 23.68 -7.63 8.18
N GLY A 144 24.63 -8.41 7.65
CA GLY A 144 24.61 -9.88 7.73
C GLY A 144 23.52 -10.54 6.87
N VAL A 145 22.80 -9.75 6.07
CA VAL A 145 21.73 -10.23 5.18
C VAL A 145 22.27 -10.32 3.76
N ARG A 146 22.50 -11.55 3.27
CA ARG A 146 22.79 -11.80 1.85
C ARG A 146 21.49 -11.77 1.05
N SER A 147 21.06 -10.59 0.64
CA SER A 147 19.95 -10.47 -0.31
C SER A 147 20.48 -10.01 -1.66
N ASN A 148 20.24 -10.83 -2.70
CA ASN A 148 20.58 -10.48 -4.08
C ASN A 148 19.43 -9.75 -4.80
N LYS A 149 18.34 -9.41 -4.09
CA LYS A 149 17.22 -8.66 -4.67
C LYS A 149 17.50 -7.16 -4.59
N ALA A 150 17.41 -6.45 -5.73
CA ALA A 150 17.62 -5.01 -5.82
C ALA A 150 16.82 -4.19 -4.79
N GLY A 151 15.57 -4.54 -4.53
CA GLY A 151 14.73 -3.84 -3.54
C GLY A 151 15.26 -3.92 -2.10
N ALA A 152 15.85 -5.05 -1.70
CA ALA A 152 16.43 -5.18 -0.37
C ALA A 152 17.72 -4.36 -0.23
N LEU A 153 18.55 -4.34 -1.29
CA LEU A 153 19.76 -3.54 -1.35
C LEU A 153 19.44 -2.04 -1.33
N LEU A 154 18.33 -1.62 -1.94
CA LEU A 154 17.82 -0.25 -1.84
C LEU A 154 17.44 0.13 -0.40
N VAL A 155 16.77 -0.76 0.33
CA VAL A 155 16.44 -0.55 1.76
C VAL A 155 17.71 -0.37 2.57
N GLN A 156 18.70 -1.25 2.36
CA GLN A 156 20.01 -1.17 3.01
C GLN A 156 20.75 0.13 2.66
N PHE A 157 20.71 0.57 1.40
CA PHE A 157 21.34 1.81 0.95
C PHE A 157 20.76 3.04 1.65
N VAL A 158 19.43 3.23 1.60
CA VAL A 158 18.78 4.40 2.22
C VAL A 158 19.05 4.42 3.73
N PHE A 159 18.92 3.27 4.39
CA PHE A 159 19.20 3.16 5.82
C PHE A 159 20.66 3.48 6.14
N SER A 160 21.60 3.02 5.31
CA SER A 160 23.03 3.27 5.48
C SER A 160 23.39 4.75 5.35
N ILE A 161 22.83 5.45 4.35
CA ILE A 161 23.08 6.89 4.18
C ILE A 161 22.61 7.68 5.41
N ILE A 162 21.41 7.38 5.91
CA ILE A 162 20.85 8.06 7.08
C ILE A 162 21.68 7.75 8.34
N TRP A 163 22.10 6.50 8.52
CA TRP A 163 22.98 6.13 9.62
C TRP A 163 24.33 6.84 9.53
N GLN A 164 24.98 6.86 8.36
CA GLN A 164 26.22 7.59 8.16
C GLN A 164 26.06 9.07 8.55
N LEU A 165 24.96 9.73 8.18
CA LEU A 165 24.69 11.11 8.57
C LEU A 165 24.49 11.26 10.10
N VAL A 166 23.79 10.32 10.76
CA VAL A 166 23.66 10.33 12.23
C VAL A 166 25.02 10.16 12.91
N ASP A 167 25.83 9.20 12.45
CA ASP A 167 27.17 8.98 12.99
C ASP A 167 28.06 10.22 12.77
N THR A 168 27.94 10.93 11.64
CA THR A 168 28.68 12.19 11.42
C THR A 168 28.29 13.27 12.40
N LEU A 169 27.00 13.43 12.67
CA LEU A 169 26.51 14.43 13.62
C LEU A 169 27.00 14.12 15.04
N LEU A 170 26.94 12.85 15.45
CA LEU A 170 27.47 12.43 16.75
C LEU A 170 28.97 12.65 16.83
N ASP A 171 29.72 12.38 15.77
CA ASP A 171 31.16 12.61 15.75
C ASP A 171 31.49 14.11 15.82
N ASP A 172 30.76 14.94 15.09
CA ASP A 172 30.91 16.41 15.08
C ASP A 172 30.53 17.07 16.41
N ASP A 173 29.55 16.53 17.14
CA ASP A 173 29.25 16.92 18.52
C ASP A 173 30.19 16.25 19.55
N GLY A 174 31.13 15.39 19.11
CA GLY A 174 32.06 14.67 19.99
C GLY A 174 31.41 13.57 20.83
N LEU A 175 30.19 13.15 20.50
CA LEU A 175 29.36 12.18 21.22
C LEU A 175 29.52 10.74 20.72
N LEU A 176 30.16 10.51 19.58
CA LEU A 176 30.27 9.17 18.97
C LEU A 176 30.91 8.13 19.90
N HIS A 177 31.84 8.54 20.76
CA HIS A 177 32.49 7.69 21.75
C HIS A 177 31.55 7.14 22.83
N LEU A 178 30.38 7.77 23.04
CA LEU A 178 29.34 7.34 23.99
C LEU A 178 28.45 6.23 23.43
N THR A 179 28.59 5.90 22.14
CA THR A 179 27.86 4.78 21.54
C THR A 179 28.37 3.43 22.04
N PRO A 180 27.55 2.36 22.05
CA PRO A 180 27.97 1.04 22.54
C PRO A 180 29.20 0.48 21.82
N GLU A 181 29.31 0.74 20.52
CA GLU A 181 30.46 0.33 19.69
C GLU A 181 31.67 1.28 19.83
N LYS A 182 31.50 2.42 20.52
CA LYS A 182 32.48 3.50 20.72
C LYS A 182 33.05 4.12 19.46
N ASN A 183 32.59 3.68 18.29
CA ASN A 183 33.07 4.03 16.96
C ASN A 183 31.93 3.90 15.94
N SER A 184 32.15 4.54 14.79
CA SER A 184 31.35 4.34 13.58
C SER A 184 31.44 2.89 13.11
N ILE A 185 30.31 2.32 12.68
CA ILE A 185 30.26 0.98 12.06
C ILE A 185 30.83 1.03 10.63
N TRP A 186 30.87 2.22 10.05
CA TRP A 186 31.38 2.48 8.71
C TRP A 186 32.92 2.50 8.75
N HIS A 187 33.57 1.91 7.74
CA HIS A 187 35.02 1.95 7.57
C HIS A 187 35.50 3.35 7.15
N THR A 188 35.24 4.35 8.00
CA THR A 188 35.66 5.74 7.85
C THR A 188 36.82 5.99 8.81
N LYS A 189 37.96 5.32 8.61
CA LYS A 189 39.18 5.76 9.29
C LYS A 189 39.67 7.00 8.56
N PRO A 190 39.79 8.17 9.22
CA PRO A 190 40.54 9.25 8.64
C PRO A 190 41.99 8.79 8.57
N GLN A 191 42.51 8.57 7.36
CA GLN A 191 43.90 8.94 7.16
C GLN A 191 43.88 10.45 7.19
N GLU A 192 44.18 11.03 8.36
CA GLU A 192 44.72 12.37 8.45
C GLU A 192 46.03 12.36 7.65
N MET A 193 45.92 12.42 6.33
CA MET A 193 47.00 12.94 5.52
C MET A 193 46.90 14.44 5.73
N GLU A 194 47.90 15.00 6.39
CA GLU A 194 48.20 16.42 6.30
C GLU A 194 48.29 16.76 4.81
N ILE A 195 47.17 17.19 4.23
CA ILE A 195 47.22 17.86 2.94
C ILE A 195 47.86 19.19 3.31
N ASP A 196 49.15 19.32 3.00
CA ASP A 196 49.89 20.57 3.07
C ASP A 196 49.16 21.61 2.22
N SER A 197 48.17 22.28 2.81
CA SER A 197 47.60 23.48 2.23
C SER A 197 48.73 24.52 2.27
N PRO A 198 49.18 25.04 1.11
CA PRO A 198 50.29 25.97 1.09
C PRO A 198 49.97 27.17 2.00
N ASN A 199 50.85 27.32 3.00
CA ASN A 199 50.97 28.39 3.97
C ASN A 199 50.20 29.68 3.62
N ASN A 200 49.07 29.89 4.32
CA ASN A 200 48.69 31.20 4.81
C ASN A 200 47.59 31.03 5.87
N PHE A 201 47.98 31.04 7.14
CA PHE A 201 47.07 31.08 8.28
C PHE A 201 46.43 32.47 8.37
N ASP A 202 45.38 32.69 7.58
CA ASP A 202 44.51 33.84 7.71
C ASP A 202 43.38 33.45 8.67
N GLU A 203 43.26 34.14 9.81
CA GLU A 203 42.24 33.92 10.84
C GLU A 203 40.82 33.91 10.23
N LYS A 204 40.61 34.71 9.17
CA LYS A 204 39.38 34.75 8.38
C LYS A 204 39.07 33.44 7.65
N ARG A 205 40.08 32.68 7.22
CA ARG A 205 39.91 31.38 6.53
C ARG A 205 39.50 30.30 7.53
N ILE A 206 40.07 30.33 8.74
CA ILE A 206 39.69 29.42 9.83
C ILE A 206 38.24 29.69 10.24
N GLU A 207 37.90 30.96 10.47
CA GLU A 207 36.53 31.38 10.82
C GLU A 207 35.52 30.98 9.72
N HIS A 208 35.89 31.17 8.44
CA HIS A 208 35.03 30.75 7.32
C HIS A 208 34.83 29.23 7.26
N THR A 209 35.88 28.46 7.53
CA THR A 209 35.83 26.99 7.55
C THR A 209 34.94 26.49 8.70
N GLU A 210 35.10 27.06 9.90
CA GLU A 210 34.29 26.74 11.07
C GLU A 210 32.82 27.09 10.87
N ARG A 211 32.53 28.26 10.28
CA ARG A 211 31.17 28.64 9.88
C ARG A 211 30.58 27.64 8.89
N LEU A 212 31.35 27.18 7.90
CA LEU A 212 30.88 26.20 6.93
C LEU A 212 30.63 24.83 7.55
N LEU A 213 31.47 24.39 8.49
CA LEU A 213 31.27 23.16 9.26
C LEU A 213 29.96 23.23 10.04
N ASN A 214 29.69 24.33 10.75
CA ASN A 214 28.43 24.51 11.48
C ASN A 214 27.21 24.49 10.54
N LEU A 215 27.27 25.20 9.40
CA LEU A 215 26.21 25.15 8.38
C LEU A 215 26.00 23.75 7.81
N ASN A 216 27.06 22.95 7.68
CA ASN A 216 26.97 21.56 7.23
C ASN A 216 26.32 20.66 8.28
N THR A 217 26.61 20.85 9.56
CA THR A 217 25.95 20.14 10.67
C THR A 217 24.44 20.43 10.67
N ILE A 218 24.05 21.70 10.54
CA ILE A 218 22.64 22.10 10.45
C ILE A 218 21.98 21.45 9.22
N MET A 219 22.62 21.51 8.05
CA MET A 219 22.10 20.90 6.83
C MET A 219 21.94 19.37 6.98
N SER A 220 22.88 18.69 7.65
CA SER A 220 22.80 17.25 7.90
C SER A 220 21.57 16.90 8.75
N VAL A 221 21.29 17.67 9.80
CA VAL A 221 20.08 17.53 10.62
C VAL A 221 18.82 17.73 9.77
N GLU A 222 18.78 18.77 8.94
CA GLU A 222 17.64 19.03 8.05
C GLU A 222 17.43 17.92 7.02
N LEU A 223 18.51 17.39 6.46
CA LEU A 223 18.47 16.36 5.42
C LEU A 223 18.00 15.01 5.99
N ILE A 224 18.43 14.64 7.19
CA ILE A 224 17.86 13.50 7.92
C ILE A 224 16.37 13.75 8.19
N GLY A 225 16.00 14.96 8.64
CA GLY A 225 14.60 15.35 8.82
C GLY A 225 13.77 15.15 7.55
N GLN A 226 14.29 15.53 6.39
CA GLN A 226 13.65 15.32 5.08
C GLN A 226 13.52 13.84 4.72
N PHE A 227 14.53 13.01 4.99
CA PHE A 227 14.44 11.55 4.83
C PHE A 227 13.36 10.91 5.68
N LEU A 228 13.23 11.38 6.92
CA LEU A 228 12.20 10.88 7.83
C LEU A 228 10.80 11.36 7.43
N GLN A 229 10.67 12.57 6.89
CA GLN A 229 9.38 13.12 6.45
C GLN A 229 8.94 12.63 5.07
N ASN A 230 9.86 12.31 4.16
CA ASN A 230 9.47 11.88 2.81
C ASN A 230 8.72 10.53 2.85
N LYS A 231 7.57 10.45 2.16
CA LYS A 231 6.65 9.30 2.18
C LYS A 231 7.30 7.99 1.72
N VAL A 232 8.22 8.04 0.76
CA VAL A 232 8.88 6.84 0.21
C VAL A 232 9.99 6.40 1.13
N THR A 233 10.87 7.32 1.52
CA THR A 233 12.03 6.98 2.36
C THR A 233 11.63 6.61 3.78
N SER A 234 10.57 7.21 4.34
CA SER A 234 10.02 6.80 5.64
C SER A 234 9.45 5.38 5.64
N ARG A 235 8.78 4.97 4.57
CA ARG A 235 8.33 3.57 4.38
C ARG A 235 9.50 2.62 4.21
N ILE A 236 10.55 3.02 3.50
CA ILE A 236 11.79 2.23 3.38
C ILE A 236 12.44 2.05 4.76
N LEU A 237 12.50 3.09 5.59
CA LEU A 237 13.02 3.00 6.95
C LEU A 237 12.13 2.13 7.85
N TYR A 238 10.82 2.14 7.64
CA TYR A 238 9.90 1.24 8.33
C TYR A 238 10.21 -0.24 7.98
N LEU A 239 10.50 -0.54 6.70
CA LEU A 239 10.97 -1.87 6.31
C LEU A 239 12.31 -2.22 6.97
N ALA A 240 13.24 -1.28 7.07
CA ALA A 240 14.49 -1.48 7.80
C ALA A 240 14.24 -1.80 9.28
N ARG A 241 13.33 -1.08 9.94
CA ARG A 241 12.91 -1.34 11.33
C ARG A 241 12.35 -2.74 11.53
N GLN A 242 11.48 -3.20 10.63
CA GLN A 242 10.86 -4.53 10.72
C GLN A 242 11.85 -5.67 10.48
N ASN A 243 12.75 -5.50 9.50
CA ASN A 243 13.59 -6.60 9.02
C ASN A 243 15.01 -6.62 9.59
N MET A 244 15.50 -5.51 10.16
CA MET A 244 16.86 -5.38 10.71
C MET A 244 16.81 -4.88 12.16
N SER A 245 16.03 -5.55 13.02
CA SER A 245 15.72 -5.09 14.39
C SER A 245 16.95 -4.85 15.28
N THR A 246 17.98 -5.68 15.17
CA THR A 246 19.26 -5.52 15.90
C THR A 246 19.98 -4.24 15.51
N HIS A 247 20.04 -3.97 14.21
CA HIS A 247 20.69 -2.78 13.65
C HIS A 247 19.86 -1.53 13.91
N TRP A 248 18.54 -1.65 13.79
CA TRP A 248 17.61 -0.60 14.15
C TRP A 248 17.74 -0.18 15.62
N GLY A 249 17.86 -1.14 16.55
CA GLY A 249 18.07 -0.84 17.97
C GLY A 249 19.34 0.00 18.22
N LYS A 250 20.45 -0.38 17.58
CA LYS A 250 21.73 0.36 17.65
C LYS A 250 21.65 1.75 17.02
N PHE A 251 20.90 1.87 15.93
CA PHE A 251 20.64 3.14 15.26
C PHE A 251 19.77 4.05 16.14
N THR A 252 18.68 3.54 16.72
CA THR A 252 17.81 4.33 17.60
C THR A 252 18.54 4.86 18.83
N GLN A 253 19.44 4.06 19.43
CA GLN A 253 20.30 4.53 20.53
C GLN A 253 21.17 5.73 20.14
N ARG A 254 21.73 5.72 18.92
CA ARG A 254 22.51 6.86 18.38
C ARG A 254 21.64 8.10 18.17
N VAL A 255 20.45 7.91 17.59
CA VAL A 255 19.49 9.01 17.41
C VAL A 255 19.06 9.57 18.77
N GLN A 256 18.89 8.73 19.79
CA GLN A 256 18.57 9.16 21.16
C GLN A 256 19.66 10.04 21.75
N LEU A 257 20.93 9.62 21.65
CA LEU A 257 22.07 10.43 22.08
C LEU A 257 22.09 11.81 21.40
N LEU A 258 21.78 11.84 20.10
CA LEU A 258 21.69 13.08 19.33
C LEU A 258 20.53 13.97 19.82
N VAL A 259 19.35 13.40 20.05
CA VAL A 259 18.17 14.14 20.56
C VAL A 259 18.39 14.75 21.93
N GLU A 260 19.13 14.06 22.80
CA GLU A 260 19.39 14.49 24.16
C GLU A 260 20.50 15.55 24.24
N ASN A 261 21.54 15.45 23.40
CA ASN A 261 22.79 16.20 23.59
C ASN A 261 23.18 17.14 22.44
N SER A 262 22.60 17.00 21.24
CA SER A 262 23.03 17.78 20.07
C SER A 262 22.53 19.23 20.10
N SER A 263 23.49 20.16 20.02
CA SER A 263 23.20 21.60 19.94
C SER A 263 22.59 22.00 18.59
N ALA A 264 23.09 21.41 17.50
CA ALA A 264 22.58 21.65 16.15
C ALA A 264 21.13 21.18 16.00
N LEU A 265 20.80 20.01 16.54
CA LEU A 265 19.42 19.52 16.54
C LEU A 265 18.52 20.40 17.41
N ARG A 266 18.97 20.87 18.58
CA ARG A 266 18.22 21.79 19.44
C ARG A 266 17.85 23.10 18.72
N ASN A 267 18.75 23.60 17.90
CA ASN A 267 18.59 24.84 17.14
C ASN A 267 17.84 24.66 15.81
N SER A 268 17.57 23.42 15.39
CA SER A 268 16.81 23.12 14.18
C SER A 268 15.31 23.38 14.33
N THR A 269 14.60 23.36 13.20
CA THR A 269 13.15 23.60 13.16
C THR A 269 12.39 22.67 14.13
N VAL A 270 11.31 23.19 14.71
CA VAL A 270 10.47 22.43 15.65
C VAL A 270 9.98 21.12 15.02
N THR A 271 9.65 21.16 13.73
CA THR A 271 9.23 20.00 12.94
C THR A 271 10.31 18.93 12.87
N THR A 272 11.56 19.30 12.57
CA THR A 272 12.68 18.35 12.51
C THR A 272 12.89 17.68 13.86
N ARG A 273 12.95 18.46 14.96
CA ARG A 273 13.09 17.88 16.31
C ARG A 273 11.97 16.92 16.68
N LYS A 274 10.73 17.23 16.32
CA LYS A 274 9.57 16.35 16.56
C LYS A 274 9.73 15.03 15.82
N VAL A 275 10.19 15.07 14.58
CA VAL A 275 10.39 13.88 13.74
C VAL A 275 11.49 12.96 14.28
N PHE A 276 12.61 13.52 14.75
CA PHE A 276 13.66 12.73 15.42
C PHE A 276 13.14 12.07 16.71
N ARG A 277 12.33 12.77 17.52
CA ARG A 277 11.70 12.20 18.72
C ARG A 277 10.68 11.10 18.38
N GLN A 278 9.93 11.27 17.31
CA GLN A 278 8.98 10.26 16.83
C GLN A 278 9.68 8.99 16.36
N LEU A 279 10.86 9.11 15.77
CA LEU A 279 11.66 7.96 15.32
C LEU A 279 12.11 7.05 16.48
N ILE A 280 12.47 7.66 17.62
CA ILE A 280 12.95 6.93 18.81
C ILE A 280 11.80 6.33 19.60
N SER A 281 10.62 6.94 19.55
CA SER A 281 9.47 6.42 20.27
C SER A 281 9.06 5.05 19.71
N ASP A 282 8.79 4.09 20.60
CA ASP A 282 8.12 2.82 20.24
C ASP A 282 6.82 3.08 19.46
N SER A 283 6.22 4.26 19.67
CA SER A 283 5.09 4.82 18.94
C SER A 283 5.42 5.41 17.56
N CYS A 284 6.50 4.98 16.88
CA CYS A 284 6.69 5.22 15.44
C CYS A 284 5.62 4.49 14.56
N LYS A 285 4.38 4.37 15.07
CA LYS A 285 3.10 4.47 14.36
C LYS A 285 2.76 5.95 14.03
N THR A 286 3.44 6.94 14.61
CA THR A 286 3.15 8.39 14.47
C THR A 286 3.79 9.06 13.25
N LEU A 287 4.92 8.55 12.75
CA LEU A 287 5.49 8.98 11.47
C LEU A 287 4.61 8.54 10.29
N SER A 288 3.82 7.48 10.46
CA SER A 288 2.60 7.27 9.68
C SER A 288 1.52 8.30 10.06
N GLN A 289 1.10 8.46 11.31
CA GLN A 289 -0.06 9.33 11.63
C GLN A 289 0.01 10.78 11.10
N HIS A 290 1.17 11.44 11.02
CA HIS A 290 1.25 12.78 10.40
C HIS A 290 1.12 12.80 8.87
N PHE A 291 1.39 11.68 8.19
CA PHE A 291 1.19 11.51 6.75
C PHE A 291 -0.10 10.75 6.41
N TRP A 292 -0.79 10.25 7.43
CA TRP A 292 -2.09 9.61 7.37
C TRP A 292 -3.22 10.54 7.85
N GLY A 293 -2.88 11.82 8.11
CA GLY A 293 -3.77 12.88 8.59
C GLY A 293 -4.83 13.35 7.60
N SER A 294 -5.21 12.53 6.63
CA SER A 294 -6.40 12.77 5.80
C SER A 294 -7.28 11.53 5.61
N SER A 295 -7.03 10.41 6.29
CA SER A 295 -7.91 9.22 6.12
C SER A 295 -8.01 8.23 7.28
N LEU A 296 -7.34 8.44 8.42
CA LEU A 296 -7.28 7.37 9.43
C LEU A 296 -7.16 7.90 10.87
N GLN A 297 -7.95 8.91 11.22
CA GLN A 297 -7.89 9.54 12.54
C GLN A 297 -9.04 9.06 13.42
N GLU A 298 -9.13 7.77 13.76
CA GLU A 298 -9.99 7.35 14.88
C GLU A 298 -9.58 6.06 15.64
N PHE A 299 -8.63 5.25 15.15
CA PHE A 299 -8.33 3.95 15.79
C PHE A 299 -7.21 3.90 16.86
N HIS A 300 -6.96 4.97 17.62
CA HIS A 300 -5.92 4.94 18.68
C HIS A 300 -6.41 5.36 20.05
N ALA A 301 -7.14 4.44 20.70
CA ALA A 301 -7.34 4.49 22.14
C ALA A 301 -7.39 3.10 22.81
N LEU A 302 -6.56 2.13 22.44
CA LEU A 302 -6.31 0.94 23.29
C LEU A 302 -5.16 0.10 22.73
N GLU A 303 -3.93 0.32 23.22
CA GLU A 303 -2.85 -0.68 23.22
C GLU A 303 -1.66 -0.15 24.03
N GLN A 304 -1.92 0.08 25.33
CA GLN A 304 -0.87 0.08 26.33
C GLN A 304 -0.96 -1.26 27.08
N SER A 305 -0.13 -2.22 26.71
CA SER A 305 0.57 -3.09 27.67
C SER A 305 1.55 -4.02 26.95
N ARG A 306 2.63 -4.33 27.66
CA ARG A 306 3.97 -4.74 27.22
C ARG A 306 4.09 -6.29 27.12
N PRO A 307 5.27 -6.89 26.84
CA PRO A 307 5.43 -7.94 25.84
C PRO A 307 5.80 -9.30 26.46
N LEU A 308 5.74 -10.37 25.67
CA LEU A 308 6.48 -11.61 25.95
C LEU A 308 7.13 -12.10 24.67
N GLY A 309 8.37 -12.57 24.82
CA GLY A 309 9.35 -12.67 23.77
C GLY A 309 9.21 -13.90 22.90
N THR A 310 9.99 -13.86 21.81
CA THR A 310 10.64 -15.01 21.16
C THR A 310 9.81 -16.29 21.02
N SER A 311 9.18 -16.48 19.86
CA SER A 311 9.33 -17.67 19.00
C SER A 311 8.20 -17.77 17.98
N ALA A 312 8.56 -17.83 16.69
CA ALA A 312 7.85 -18.47 15.58
C ALA A 312 8.56 -18.00 14.28
N SER A 313 9.70 -18.56 13.86
CA SER A 313 9.82 -19.89 13.24
C SER A 313 8.50 -20.36 12.64
N PHE A 314 8.42 -20.34 11.31
CA PHE A 314 7.51 -21.11 10.45
C PHE A 314 6.49 -22.00 11.19
N CYS A 315 5.29 -21.46 11.40
CA CYS A 315 4.11 -22.27 11.73
C CYS A 315 3.06 -22.04 10.64
N LEU A 316 3.10 -22.90 9.61
CA LEU A 316 1.99 -23.14 8.70
C LEU A 316 0.79 -23.62 9.55
N GLY A 317 -0.28 -22.82 9.62
CA GLY A 317 -1.57 -23.26 10.14
C GLY A 317 -2.36 -22.23 10.95
N ALA A 318 -1.71 -21.44 11.81
CA ALA A 318 -2.41 -20.52 12.73
C ALA A 318 -2.03 -19.04 12.57
N SER A 319 -1.04 -18.70 11.73
CA SER A 319 -0.44 -17.35 11.64
C SER A 319 -0.91 -16.49 10.46
N ARG A 320 -1.80 -16.97 9.59
CA ARG A 320 -2.28 -16.19 8.41
C ARG A 320 -3.41 -15.21 8.73
N SER A 321 -4.11 -15.37 9.86
CA SER A 321 -5.21 -14.46 10.25
C SER A 321 -4.71 -13.02 10.49
N ALA A 322 -3.49 -12.88 11.02
CA ALA A 322 -2.88 -11.57 11.28
C ALA A 322 -2.64 -10.75 10.01
N LEU A 323 -2.51 -11.39 8.84
CA LEU A 323 -2.30 -10.73 7.54
C LEU A 323 -3.52 -9.90 7.12
N TRP A 324 -4.70 -10.26 7.63
CA TRP A 324 -5.98 -9.70 7.23
C TRP A 324 -6.57 -8.74 8.28
N LEU A 325 -5.88 -8.52 9.41
CA LEU A 325 -6.28 -7.54 10.44
C LEU A 325 -6.58 -6.14 9.90
N PRO A 326 -5.86 -5.62 8.87
CA PRO A 326 -6.23 -4.34 8.28
C PRO A 326 -7.62 -4.31 7.64
N LEU A 327 -8.14 -5.46 7.18
CA LEU A 327 -9.50 -5.56 6.63
C LEU A 327 -10.55 -5.47 7.75
N ASP A 328 -10.29 -6.06 8.92
CA ASP A 328 -11.20 -5.97 10.07
C ASP A 328 -11.43 -4.52 10.47
N MET A 329 -10.36 -3.71 10.57
CA MET A 329 -10.47 -2.30 10.95
C MET A 329 -11.22 -1.47 9.92
N LEU A 330 -10.93 -1.62 8.62
CA LEU A 330 -11.60 -0.82 7.60
C LEU A 330 -13.06 -1.21 7.38
N LEU A 331 -13.41 -2.49 7.59
CA LEU A 331 -14.80 -2.89 7.59
C LEU A 331 -15.54 -2.31 8.80
N GLU A 332 -14.90 -2.26 9.98
CA GLU A 332 -15.44 -1.61 11.19
C GLU A 332 -15.62 -0.09 10.95
N ASP A 333 -14.62 0.61 10.40
CA ASP A 333 -14.70 2.01 9.97
C ASP A 333 -15.86 2.24 8.97
N ALA A 334 -16.03 1.34 8.00
CA ALA A 334 -17.08 1.46 6.99
C ALA A 334 -18.49 1.30 7.58
N MET A 335 -18.63 0.66 8.75
CA MET A 335 -19.91 0.54 9.46
C MET A 335 -20.20 1.73 10.38
N ASP A 336 -19.19 2.57 10.69
CA ASP A 336 -19.39 3.78 11.47
C ASP A 336 -20.05 4.86 10.60
N ALA A 337 -21.33 5.12 10.85
CA ALA A 337 -22.10 6.14 10.17
C ALA A 337 -21.75 7.58 10.62
N SER A 338 -20.80 7.75 11.54
CA SER A 338 -20.42 9.06 12.09
C SER A 338 -19.69 9.96 11.07
N GLN A 339 -18.99 9.38 10.07
CA GLN A 339 -18.23 10.13 9.07
C GLN A 339 -18.51 9.63 7.63
N VAL A 340 -18.94 10.53 6.74
CA VAL A 340 -19.10 10.24 5.30
C VAL A 340 -17.81 10.61 4.57
N ASN A 341 -17.03 9.62 4.18
CA ASN A 341 -15.79 9.82 3.42
C ASN A 341 -16.06 10.22 1.97
N ALA A 342 -15.17 11.05 1.40
CA ALA A 342 -15.24 11.48 0.00
C ALA A 342 -14.94 10.35 -1.00
N THR A 343 -14.31 9.26 -0.54
CA THR A 343 -14.03 8.04 -1.33
C THR A 343 -14.88 6.91 -0.81
N SER A 344 -15.42 6.09 -1.72
CA SER A 344 -16.32 4.99 -1.34
C SER A 344 -15.56 3.92 -0.54
N ALA A 345 -16.22 3.30 0.44
CA ALA A 345 -15.64 2.20 1.21
C ALA A 345 -15.17 1.05 0.29
N VAL A 346 -15.91 0.81 -0.80
CA VAL A 346 -15.56 -0.17 -1.83
C VAL A 346 -14.19 0.13 -2.44
N GLU A 347 -13.97 1.36 -2.91
CA GLU A 347 -12.70 1.75 -3.55
C GLU A 347 -11.51 1.65 -2.59
N ILE A 348 -11.69 2.08 -1.34
CA ILE A 348 -10.67 2.01 -0.29
C ILE A 348 -10.29 0.56 -0.01
N ILE A 349 -11.28 -0.31 0.19
CA ILE A 349 -11.07 -1.73 0.49
C ILE A 349 -10.48 -2.45 -0.72
N THR A 350 -10.94 -2.17 -1.95
CA THR A 350 -10.35 -2.71 -3.19
C THR A 350 -8.87 -2.36 -3.30
N GLY A 351 -8.49 -1.11 -3.02
CA GLY A 351 -7.09 -0.67 -3.01
C GLY A 351 -6.24 -1.37 -1.93
N LEU A 352 -6.80 -1.54 -0.73
CA LEU A 352 -6.12 -2.27 0.35
C LEU A 352 -5.93 -3.74 -0.03
N VAL A 353 -6.97 -4.39 -0.55
CA VAL A 353 -6.94 -5.79 -0.95
C VAL A 353 -5.85 -6.04 -2.00
N LYS A 354 -5.77 -5.20 -3.04
CA LYS A 354 -4.68 -5.26 -4.05
C LYS A 354 -3.30 -5.09 -3.41
N SER A 355 -3.18 -4.15 -2.48
CA SER A 355 -1.91 -3.89 -1.77
C SER A 355 -1.49 -5.06 -0.88
N LEU A 356 -2.43 -5.66 -0.15
CA LEU A 356 -2.18 -6.83 0.70
C LEU A 356 -1.86 -8.07 -0.14
N GLN A 357 -2.54 -8.26 -1.27
CA GLN A 357 -2.25 -9.35 -2.22
C GLN A 357 -0.83 -9.23 -2.78
N ALA A 358 -0.44 -8.02 -3.20
CA ALA A 358 0.89 -7.76 -3.75
C ALA A 358 1.99 -7.87 -2.68
N PHE A 359 1.75 -7.39 -1.46
CA PHE A 359 2.73 -7.41 -0.38
C PHE A 359 2.96 -8.82 0.17
N ASN A 360 1.91 -9.62 0.29
CA ASN A 360 1.97 -10.97 0.85
C ASN A 360 2.20 -12.06 -0.21
N GLU A 361 2.26 -11.70 -1.49
CA GLU A 361 2.35 -12.63 -2.63
C GLU A 361 1.32 -13.77 -2.56
N THR A 362 0.09 -13.46 -2.10
CA THR A 362 -0.98 -14.46 -1.92
C THR A 362 -1.81 -14.66 -3.18
N SER A 363 -2.44 -15.83 -3.31
CA SER A 363 -3.41 -16.08 -4.38
C SER A 363 -4.69 -15.29 -4.15
N TRP A 364 -5.44 -15.00 -5.22
CA TRP A 364 -6.75 -14.36 -5.11
C TRP A 364 -7.74 -15.20 -4.28
N HIS A 365 -7.58 -16.53 -4.28
CA HIS A 365 -8.32 -17.42 -3.40
C HIS A 365 -8.17 -17.06 -1.91
N GLU A 366 -6.92 -16.91 -1.44
CA GLU A 366 -6.64 -16.57 -0.03
C GLU A 366 -7.10 -15.16 0.32
N VAL A 367 -7.04 -14.25 -0.65
CA VAL A 367 -7.50 -12.87 -0.52
C VAL A 367 -9.02 -12.81 -0.33
N PHE A 368 -9.78 -13.46 -1.21
CA PHE A 368 -11.24 -13.52 -1.10
C PHE A 368 -11.68 -14.21 0.19
N LEU A 369 -11.02 -15.32 0.55
CA LEU A 369 -11.27 -16.00 1.81
C LEU A 369 -10.99 -15.08 3.01
N GLY A 370 -9.85 -14.36 3.01
CA GLY A 370 -9.48 -13.41 4.05
C GLY A 370 -10.48 -12.27 4.22
N LEU A 371 -10.99 -11.74 3.10
CA LEU A 371 -12.00 -10.69 3.08
C LEU A 371 -13.34 -11.16 3.67
N TRP A 372 -13.84 -12.33 3.25
CA TRP A 372 -15.06 -12.90 3.83
C TRP A 372 -14.90 -13.24 5.31
N MET A 373 -13.74 -13.75 5.70
CA MET A 373 -13.43 -14.04 7.11
C MET A 373 -13.36 -12.77 7.97
N ALA A 374 -12.89 -11.64 7.43
CA ALA A 374 -12.92 -10.35 8.13
C ALA A 374 -14.36 -9.84 8.31
N ALA A 375 -15.16 -9.86 7.24
CA ALA A 375 -16.58 -9.48 7.31
C ALA A 375 -17.35 -10.33 8.32
N LEU A 376 -17.18 -11.66 8.29
CA LEU A 376 -17.82 -12.56 9.25
C LEU A 376 -17.33 -12.31 10.69
N ARG A 377 -16.04 -12.07 10.91
CA ARG A 377 -15.51 -11.78 12.26
C ARG A 377 -16.15 -10.53 12.86
N LEU A 378 -16.38 -9.49 12.06
CA LEU A 378 -17.07 -8.27 12.51
C LEU A 378 -18.50 -8.59 12.98
N VAL A 379 -19.25 -9.35 12.18
CA VAL A 379 -20.62 -9.80 12.50
C VAL A 379 -20.67 -10.63 13.78
N GLN A 380 -19.69 -11.51 13.96
CA GLN A 380 -19.63 -12.36 15.16
C GLN A 380 -19.23 -11.58 16.42
N ARG A 381 -18.48 -10.48 16.27
CA ARG A 381 -18.08 -9.59 17.38
C ARG A 381 -19.25 -8.71 17.86
N GLU A 382 -20.15 -8.31 16.97
CA GLU A 382 -21.31 -7.46 17.28
C GLU A 382 -22.55 -8.21 17.81
N ARG A 383 -22.40 -9.49 18.22
CA ARG A 383 -23.51 -10.33 18.70
C ARG A 383 -24.30 -9.73 19.89
N ASP A 384 -23.65 -8.92 20.73
CA ASP A 384 -24.25 -8.22 21.87
C ASP A 384 -23.94 -6.72 21.78
N PRO A 385 -24.75 -5.89 21.10
CA PRO A 385 -24.46 -4.47 20.95
C PRO A 385 -24.61 -3.76 22.31
N ILE A 386 -23.53 -3.15 22.80
CA ILE A 386 -23.62 -2.15 23.86
C ILE A 386 -24.37 -0.97 23.27
N GLU A 387 -25.47 -0.58 23.92
CA GLU A 387 -26.38 0.50 23.53
C GLU A 387 -25.58 1.76 23.10
N GLY A 388 -25.54 2.00 21.79
CA GLY A 388 -24.71 3.01 21.13
C GLY A 388 -25.15 3.22 19.68
N PRO A 389 -24.62 4.23 18.96
CA PRO A 389 -25.11 4.69 17.65
C PRO A 389 -24.76 3.75 16.47
N ILE A 390 -24.42 2.49 16.74
CA ILE A 390 -24.04 1.51 15.74
C ILE A 390 -25.32 1.02 15.03
N PRO A 391 -25.32 0.88 13.69
CA PRO A 391 -26.45 0.30 12.96
C PRO A 391 -26.87 -1.03 13.57
N ARG A 392 -28.19 -1.29 13.65
CA ARG A 392 -28.71 -2.60 14.08
C ARG A 392 -27.99 -3.70 13.29
N LEU A 393 -27.67 -4.82 13.93
CA LEU A 393 -26.90 -5.94 13.35
C LEU A 393 -27.34 -6.33 11.91
N ASP A 394 -28.64 -6.21 11.62
CA ASP A 394 -29.21 -6.43 10.28
C ASP A 394 -28.69 -5.45 9.22
N SER A 395 -28.55 -4.17 9.57
CA SER A 395 -28.03 -3.11 8.69
C SER A 395 -26.52 -3.26 8.48
N CYS A 396 -25.76 -3.59 9.53
CA CYS A 396 -24.33 -3.93 9.44
C CYS A 396 -24.11 -5.08 8.45
N MET A 397 -24.86 -6.17 8.62
CA MET A 397 -24.84 -7.31 7.70
C MET A 397 -25.17 -6.93 6.24
N CYS A 398 -26.21 -6.12 6.02
CA CYS A 398 -26.56 -5.65 4.67
C CYS A 398 -25.39 -4.89 4.04
N MET A 399 -24.79 -3.95 4.77
CA MET A 399 -23.67 -3.15 4.27
C MET A 399 -22.45 -4.02 4.01
N LEU A 400 -22.12 -4.97 4.89
CA LEU A 400 -20.98 -5.87 4.70
C LEU A 400 -21.12 -6.77 3.49
N LEU A 401 -22.28 -7.38 3.30
CA LEU A 401 -22.57 -8.14 2.08
C LEU A 401 -22.48 -7.24 0.84
N SER A 402 -22.73 -5.93 0.97
CA SER A 402 -22.80 -4.99 -0.16
C SER A 402 -21.41 -4.63 -0.60
N ILE A 403 -20.64 -4.13 0.36
CA ILE A 403 -19.29 -3.65 0.17
C ILE A 403 -18.42 -4.83 -0.27
N THR A 404 -18.54 -5.98 0.41
CA THR A 404 -17.71 -7.15 0.10
C THR A 404 -17.99 -7.70 -1.30
N THR A 405 -19.27 -7.83 -1.69
CA THR A 405 -19.60 -8.30 -3.05
C THR A 405 -19.18 -7.30 -4.12
N LEU A 406 -19.31 -6.00 -3.87
CA LEU A 406 -18.83 -4.96 -4.79
C LEU A 406 -17.31 -4.97 -4.96
N VAL A 407 -16.56 -5.09 -3.86
CA VAL A 407 -15.09 -5.21 -3.92
C VAL A 407 -14.68 -6.44 -4.73
N VAL A 408 -15.36 -7.57 -4.53
CA VAL A 408 -15.09 -8.79 -5.31
C VAL A 408 -15.46 -8.60 -6.78
N ALA A 409 -16.59 -7.93 -7.08
CA ALA A 409 -17.00 -7.63 -8.44
C ALA A 409 -15.97 -6.78 -9.18
N ASP A 410 -15.52 -5.67 -8.60
CA ASP A 410 -14.50 -4.80 -9.17
C ASP A 410 -13.22 -5.58 -9.51
N LEU A 411 -12.82 -6.51 -8.63
CA LEU A 411 -11.63 -7.34 -8.81
C LEU A 411 -11.81 -8.40 -9.90
N VAL A 412 -13.00 -8.99 -10.04
CA VAL A 412 -13.27 -9.98 -11.09
C VAL A 412 -13.42 -9.29 -12.45
N GLU A 413 -14.17 -8.19 -12.51
CA GLU A 413 -14.38 -7.41 -13.73
C GLU A 413 -13.07 -6.84 -14.29
N GLU A 414 -12.15 -6.37 -13.44
CA GLU A 414 -10.82 -5.91 -13.87
C GLU A 414 -10.02 -6.98 -14.63
N GLU A 415 -10.16 -8.26 -14.27
CA GLU A 415 -9.50 -9.35 -15.00
C GLU A 415 -10.23 -9.70 -16.30
N GLU A 416 -11.56 -9.81 -16.24
CA GLU A 416 -12.37 -10.19 -17.39
C GLU A 416 -12.30 -9.12 -18.49
N THR A 417 -12.28 -7.84 -18.15
CA THR A 417 -12.07 -6.72 -19.09
C THR A 417 -10.67 -6.73 -19.70
N ALA A 418 -9.61 -6.90 -18.90
CA ALA A 418 -8.23 -6.96 -19.39
C ALA A 418 -7.99 -8.14 -20.36
N SER A 419 -8.68 -9.27 -20.16
CA SER A 419 -8.59 -10.43 -21.06
C SER A 419 -9.30 -10.22 -22.41
N THR A 420 -10.24 -9.26 -22.48
CA THR A 420 -11.01 -9.00 -23.70
C THR A 420 -10.25 -8.09 -24.67
N ASP A 421 -9.40 -7.20 -24.15
CA ASP A 421 -8.56 -6.29 -24.96
C ASP A 421 -7.45 -7.03 -25.75
N GLU A 422 -6.99 -8.21 -25.28
CA GLU A 422 -6.01 -9.02 -26.02
C GLU A 422 -6.63 -9.85 -27.17
N ILE A 423 -7.95 -10.06 -27.19
CA ILE A 423 -8.65 -10.95 -28.15
C ILE A 423 -9.37 -10.16 -29.27
N ALA A 424 -9.01 -8.90 -29.51
CA ALA A 424 -9.58 -8.09 -30.60
C ALA A 424 -9.18 -8.54 -32.03
N CYS A 425 -8.57 -9.72 -32.20
CA CYS A 425 -8.34 -10.37 -33.49
C CYS A 425 -8.97 -11.77 -33.53
N GLY A 426 -10.28 -11.82 -33.81
CA GLY A 426 -10.89 -12.93 -34.56
C GLY A 426 -11.85 -13.86 -33.80
N ILE A 427 -13.10 -13.85 -34.28
CA ILE A 427 -14.17 -14.85 -34.15
C ILE A 427 -14.86 -14.93 -32.77
N VAL A 428 -16.13 -14.51 -32.80
CA VAL A 428 -17.15 -14.65 -31.76
C VAL A 428 -17.29 -16.12 -31.33
N SER A 429 -16.84 -16.45 -30.12
CA SER A 429 -17.30 -17.63 -29.38
C SER A 429 -18.06 -17.18 -28.13
N LYS A 430 -19.40 -17.28 -28.19
CA LYS A 430 -20.33 -17.09 -27.07
C LYS A 430 -20.19 -18.24 -26.05
N HIS A 431 -19.10 -18.30 -25.32
CA HIS A 431 -18.99 -18.94 -24.01
C HIS A 431 -17.82 -18.24 -23.30
N GLN A 432 -18.12 -17.23 -22.48
CA GLN A 432 -17.14 -16.55 -21.62
C GLN A 432 -16.47 -17.63 -20.75
N ALA A 433 -15.20 -17.93 -21.04
CA ALA A 433 -14.40 -18.73 -20.13
C ALA A 433 -14.26 -17.91 -18.84
N ALA A 434 -14.78 -18.42 -17.73
CA ALA A 434 -14.72 -17.74 -16.44
C ALA A 434 -13.27 -17.35 -16.10
N GLY A 435 -13.04 -16.08 -15.72
CA GLY A 435 -11.72 -15.59 -15.33
C GLY A 435 -11.11 -16.39 -14.18
N LYS A 436 -9.78 -16.40 -14.07
CA LYS A 436 -9.06 -17.12 -13.01
C LYS A 436 -9.47 -16.63 -11.62
N ARG A 437 -9.71 -15.33 -11.44
CA ARG A 437 -10.24 -14.74 -10.20
C ARG A 437 -11.65 -15.23 -9.88
N ARG A 438 -12.53 -15.40 -10.88
CA ARG A 438 -13.88 -15.96 -10.65
C ARG A 438 -13.81 -17.40 -10.16
N MET A 439 -12.89 -18.20 -10.70
CA MET A 439 -12.64 -19.56 -10.19
C MET A 439 -12.07 -19.55 -8.77
N ASP A 440 -11.11 -18.67 -8.49
CA ASP A 440 -10.53 -18.50 -7.15
C ASP A 440 -11.59 -18.07 -6.11
N LEU A 441 -12.56 -17.23 -6.51
CA LEU A 441 -13.72 -16.86 -5.71
C LEU A 441 -14.59 -18.08 -5.39
N ILE A 442 -14.95 -18.88 -6.39
CA ILE A 442 -15.76 -20.11 -6.20
C ILE A 442 -15.06 -21.03 -5.19
N PHE A 443 -13.77 -21.29 -5.37
CA PHE A 443 -13.01 -22.11 -4.43
C PHE A 443 -12.98 -21.50 -3.02
N SER A 444 -12.85 -20.18 -2.90
CA SER A 444 -12.82 -19.50 -1.60
C SER A 444 -14.14 -19.68 -0.84
N LEU A 445 -15.27 -19.58 -1.54
CA LEU A 445 -16.60 -19.74 -0.95
C LEU A 445 -16.91 -21.19 -0.62
N GLN A 446 -16.44 -22.16 -1.41
CA GLN A 446 -16.53 -23.58 -1.06
C GLN A 446 -15.71 -23.89 0.20
N ASN A 447 -14.49 -23.36 0.31
CA ASN A 447 -13.63 -23.53 1.48
C ASN A 447 -14.17 -22.82 2.73
N LEU A 448 -14.93 -21.73 2.56
CA LEU A 448 -15.52 -20.97 3.66
C LEU A 448 -16.46 -21.83 4.52
N CYS A 449 -17.10 -22.85 3.93
CA CYS A 449 -17.93 -23.84 4.65
C CYS A 449 -17.16 -24.56 5.78
N GLY A 450 -15.82 -24.67 5.69
CA GLY A 450 -14.98 -25.26 6.72
C GLY A 450 -14.92 -24.46 8.03
N TYR A 451 -15.35 -23.19 8.03
CA TYR A 451 -15.29 -22.28 9.18
C TYR A 451 -16.63 -22.17 9.90
N GLN A 452 -17.20 -23.31 10.31
CA GLN A 452 -18.56 -23.39 10.89
C GLN A 452 -18.80 -22.42 12.06
N SER A 453 -17.80 -22.15 12.91
CA SER A 453 -17.92 -21.23 14.05
C SER A 453 -18.23 -19.79 13.63
N LEU A 454 -17.72 -19.35 12.48
CA LEU A 454 -17.95 -18.02 11.92
C LEU A 454 -19.23 -17.92 11.09
N LEU A 455 -19.80 -19.06 10.68
CA LEU A 455 -20.99 -19.10 9.84
C LEU A 455 -22.29 -19.14 10.65
N THR A 456 -22.23 -19.35 11.96
CA THR A 456 -23.42 -19.37 12.82
C THR A 456 -24.11 -17.99 12.83
N PRO A 457 -25.36 -17.88 12.37
CA PRO A 457 -26.05 -16.60 12.27
C PRO A 457 -26.48 -16.07 13.65
N PRO A 458 -26.34 -14.77 13.91
CA PRO A 458 -26.94 -14.12 15.08
C PRO A 458 -28.47 -14.16 15.04
N GLN A 459 -29.12 -14.03 16.21
CA GLN A 459 -30.58 -14.22 16.36
C GLN A 459 -31.43 -13.39 15.40
N ALA A 460 -31.04 -12.13 15.13
CA ALA A 460 -31.74 -11.23 14.22
C ALA A 460 -31.73 -11.71 12.76
N VAL A 461 -30.70 -12.47 12.37
CA VAL A 461 -30.40 -12.84 10.97
C VAL A 461 -30.83 -14.28 10.65
N ILE A 462 -31.22 -15.08 11.67
CA ILE A 462 -31.61 -16.49 11.50
C ILE A 462 -32.73 -16.66 10.47
N THR A 463 -33.74 -15.78 10.49
CA THR A 463 -34.87 -15.85 9.55
C THR A 463 -34.41 -15.67 8.11
N ALA A 464 -33.57 -14.66 7.84
CA ALA A 464 -33.00 -14.42 6.51
C ALA A 464 -32.11 -15.58 6.06
N ALA A 465 -31.25 -16.11 6.94
CA ALA A 465 -30.39 -17.25 6.62
C ALA A 465 -31.25 -18.50 6.28
N ASN A 466 -32.33 -18.73 7.03
CA ASN A 466 -33.28 -19.81 6.74
C ASN A 466 -34.03 -19.60 5.41
N GLN A 467 -34.39 -18.37 5.02
CA GLN A 467 -34.97 -18.10 3.70
C GLN A 467 -34.00 -18.44 2.57
N ALA A 468 -32.74 -18.02 2.69
CA ALA A 468 -31.70 -18.32 1.71
C ALA A 468 -31.51 -19.85 1.55
N ALA A 469 -31.47 -20.58 2.66
CA ALA A 469 -31.42 -22.05 2.65
C ALA A 469 -32.68 -22.68 2.05
N ALA A 470 -33.87 -22.18 2.39
CA ALA A 470 -35.14 -22.65 1.83
C ALA A 470 -35.22 -22.43 0.31
N LYS A 471 -34.74 -21.30 -0.18
CA LYS A 471 -34.68 -20.98 -1.62
C LYS A 471 -33.81 -21.98 -2.37
N ALA A 472 -32.61 -22.26 -1.85
CA ALA A 472 -31.72 -23.27 -2.43
C ALA A 472 -32.30 -24.71 -2.37
N MET A 473 -32.97 -25.07 -1.26
CA MET A 473 -33.70 -26.35 -1.14
C MET A 473 -34.83 -26.50 -2.15
N MET A 474 -35.59 -25.44 -2.39
CA MET A 474 -36.70 -25.43 -3.35
C MET A 474 -36.18 -25.57 -4.78
N PHE A 475 -35.12 -24.84 -5.11
CA PHE A 475 -34.49 -24.90 -6.43
C PHE A 475 -33.93 -26.29 -6.74
N THR A 476 -33.26 -26.92 -5.78
CA THR A 476 -32.69 -28.28 -5.94
C THR A 476 -33.74 -29.40 -5.94
N SER A 477 -35.00 -29.10 -5.58
CA SER A 477 -36.12 -30.05 -5.58
C SER A 477 -37.06 -29.92 -6.78
N ASP A 478 -36.68 -29.16 -7.82
CA ASP A 478 -37.45 -28.92 -9.06
C ASP A 478 -38.87 -28.37 -8.84
N ILE A 479 -39.13 -27.71 -7.71
CA ILE A 479 -40.41 -27.03 -7.48
C ILE A 479 -40.36 -25.67 -8.19
N HIS A 480 -40.91 -25.61 -9.41
CA HIS A 480 -41.05 -24.36 -10.16
C HIS A 480 -42.04 -23.43 -9.48
N VAL A 481 -41.52 -22.41 -8.81
CA VAL A 481 -42.30 -21.28 -8.32
C VAL A 481 -41.65 -20.01 -8.85
N ASP A 482 -42.44 -19.10 -9.44
CA ASP A 482 -41.94 -17.80 -9.90
C ASP A 482 -41.19 -17.08 -8.76
N SER A 483 -40.06 -16.43 -9.07
CA SER A 483 -39.20 -15.74 -8.10
C SER A 483 -39.99 -14.77 -7.20
N ALA A 484 -41.05 -14.16 -7.76
CA ALA A 484 -41.95 -13.24 -7.07
C ALA A 484 -42.78 -13.88 -5.94
N TYR A 485 -42.95 -15.20 -5.92
CA TYR A 485 -43.67 -15.88 -4.84
C TYR A 485 -42.83 -15.91 -3.55
N PHE A 486 -41.51 -16.08 -3.68
CA PHE A 486 -40.61 -16.32 -2.54
C PHE A 486 -40.41 -15.08 -1.65
N GLU A 487 -40.38 -13.89 -2.24
CA GLU A 487 -40.16 -12.63 -1.51
C GLU A 487 -41.43 -12.17 -0.74
N CYS A 488 -42.57 -12.81 -1.01
CA CYS A 488 -43.88 -12.47 -0.45
C CYS A 488 -44.46 -13.52 0.52
N VAL A 489 -43.78 -14.65 0.74
CA VAL A 489 -44.20 -15.60 1.79
C VAL A 489 -43.78 -15.07 3.16
N ASN A 490 -44.76 -14.68 3.96
CA ASN A 490 -44.54 -14.39 5.37
C ASN A 490 -44.17 -15.71 6.07
N ILE A 491 -42.90 -15.88 6.46
CA ILE A 491 -42.37 -17.12 7.06
C ILE A 491 -43.07 -17.50 8.38
N ALA A 492 -43.84 -16.59 8.97
CA ALA A 492 -44.65 -16.90 10.14
C ALA A 492 -45.49 -18.19 9.97
N ASP A 493 -45.81 -18.57 8.73
CA ASP A 493 -46.59 -19.77 8.40
C ASP A 493 -45.77 -20.98 7.87
N MET A 494 -44.44 -20.91 7.77
CA MET A 494 -43.59 -22.05 7.32
C MET A 494 -42.93 -22.79 8.51
N PRO A 495 -43.24 -24.08 8.75
CA PRO A 495 -42.85 -24.77 9.99
C PRO A 495 -41.41 -25.32 10.00
N ILE A 496 -40.52 -24.91 9.09
CA ILE A 496 -39.23 -25.57 8.90
C ILE A 496 -38.07 -24.61 9.20
N ASN A 497 -37.42 -24.83 10.35
CA ASN A 497 -36.11 -24.26 10.65
C ASN A 497 -35.09 -24.90 9.68
N CYS A 498 -34.92 -24.28 8.51
CA CYS A 498 -34.12 -24.76 7.39
C CYS A 498 -32.60 -24.84 7.68
N SER A 499 -32.20 -24.61 8.93
CA SER A 499 -30.81 -24.67 9.42
C SER A 499 -29.86 -23.83 8.56
N GLY A 500 -30.36 -22.70 8.06
CA GLY A 500 -29.60 -21.75 7.28
C GLY A 500 -28.52 -21.09 8.12
N ASN A 501 -27.41 -20.74 7.47
CA ASN A 501 -26.25 -20.11 8.09
C ASN A 501 -25.79 -18.91 7.24
N LEU A 502 -24.78 -18.17 7.70
CA LEU A 502 -24.29 -16.98 6.99
C LEU A 502 -23.69 -17.29 5.61
N HIS A 503 -23.26 -18.54 5.36
CA HIS A 503 -22.76 -18.96 4.05
C HIS A 503 -23.85 -18.89 2.98
N HIS A 504 -25.09 -19.27 3.33
CA HIS A 504 -26.23 -19.15 2.43
C HIS A 504 -26.49 -17.70 2.02
N LEU A 505 -26.39 -16.76 2.96
CA LEU A 505 -26.56 -15.33 2.68
C LEU A 505 -25.45 -14.78 1.78
N ILE A 506 -24.20 -15.19 2.01
CA ILE A 506 -23.06 -14.80 1.18
C ILE A 506 -23.24 -15.30 -0.26
N VAL A 507 -23.64 -16.56 -0.44
CA VAL A 507 -23.87 -17.14 -1.76
C VAL A 507 -25.04 -16.44 -2.46
N GLU A 508 -26.15 -16.19 -1.77
CA GLU A 508 -27.27 -15.41 -2.33
C GLU A 508 -26.84 -14.00 -2.77
N ALA A 509 -26.03 -13.31 -1.94
CA ALA A 509 -25.53 -11.99 -2.28
C ALA A 509 -24.62 -12.02 -3.54
N CYS A 510 -23.79 -13.07 -3.67
CA CYS A 510 -22.95 -13.26 -4.84
C CYS A 510 -23.77 -13.59 -6.11
N ILE A 511 -24.82 -14.40 -6.00
CA ILE A 511 -25.74 -14.70 -7.12
C ILE A 511 -26.48 -13.42 -7.54
N ALA A 512 -26.97 -12.63 -6.57
CA ALA A 512 -27.67 -11.38 -6.84
C ALA A 512 -26.81 -10.33 -7.57
N ARG A 513 -25.47 -10.46 -7.49
CA ARG A 513 -24.50 -9.60 -8.18
C ARG A 513 -23.85 -10.26 -9.40
N ASN A 514 -24.38 -11.39 -9.88
CA ASN A 514 -23.85 -12.12 -11.02
C ASN A 514 -22.37 -12.57 -10.86
N LEU A 515 -21.90 -12.71 -9.62
CA LEU A 515 -20.59 -13.28 -9.30
C LEU A 515 -20.62 -14.80 -9.36
N LEU A 516 -21.77 -15.37 -8.99
CA LEU A 516 -22.07 -16.80 -9.06
C LEU A 516 -23.37 -17.02 -9.86
N ASP A 517 -23.50 -18.21 -10.41
CA ASP A 517 -24.77 -18.71 -10.96
C ASP A 517 -25.53 -19.55 -9.92
N THR A 518 -26.77 -19.93 -10.26
CA THR A 518 -27.58 -20.83 -9.41
C THR A 518 -27.01 -22.25 -9.33
N SER A 519 -25.95 -22.58 -10.09
CA SER A 519 -25.27 -23.87 -9.96
C SER A 519 -24.61 -24.03 -8.58
N ALA A 520 -24.31 -22.92 -7.90
CA ALA A 520 -23.80 -22.91 -6.54
C ALA A 520 -24.72 -23.65 -5.54
N TYR A 521 -26.03 -23.73 -5.81
CA TYR A 521 -26.98 -24.47 -4.98
C TYR A 521 -26.71 -25.99 -4.95
N PHE A 522 -25.99 -26.50 -5.95
CA PHE A 522 -25.61 -27.91 -6.04
C PHE A 522 -24.23 -28.22 -5.45
N TRP A 523 -23.57 -27.25 -4.78
CA TRP A 523 -22.29 -27.52 -4.13
C TRP A 523 -22.43 -28.62 -3.06
N PRO A 524 -21.44 -29.53 -2.94
CA PRO A 524 -21.50 -30.62 -1.97
C PRO A 524 -21.68 -30.10 -0.54
N GLY A 525 -22.74 -30.54 0.13
CA GLY A 525 -23.02 -30.15 1.52
C GLY A 525 -23.59 -28.73 1.71
N TYR A 526 -23.91 -28.02 0.62
CA TYR A 526 -24.50 -26.67 0.72
C TYR A 526 -25.93 -26.71 1.27
N VAL A 527 -26.74 -27.69 0.85
CA VAL A 527 -28.13 -27.85 1.30
C VAL A 527 -28.33 -29.22 1.96
N ASN A 528 -28.92 -29.22 3.16
CA ASN A 528 -29.22 -30.43 3.94
C ASN A 528 -30.68 -30.86 3.77
N GLY A 529 -31.05 -31.43 2.62
CA GLY A 529 -32.34 -32.12 2.44
C GLY A 529 -33.15 -31.68 1.22
N ARG A 530 -34.37 -32.24 1.10
CA ARG A 530 -35.37 -31.89 0.08
C ARG A 530 -36.69 -31.52 0.76
N ILE A 531 -37.33 -30.45 0.30
CA ILE A 531 -38.65 -30.04 0.78
C ILE A 531 -39.70 -30.89 0.07
N ASN A 532 -40.37 -31.79 0.79
CA ASN A 532 -41.29 -32.77 0.20
C ASN A 532 -42.77 -32.32 0.20
N LYS A 533 -43.15 -31.19 0.83
CA LYS A 533 -44.53 -30.67 0.85
C LYS A 533 -44.57 -29.15 0.98
N LEU A 534 -45.20 -28.47 0.02
CA LEU A 534 -45.63 -27.08 0.16
C LEU A 534 -47.11 -27.05 0.56
N HIS A 535 -47.47 -26.32 1.63
CA HIS A 535 -48.87 -25.92 1.81
C HIS A 535 -49.14 -24.75 0.85
N GLN A 536 -49.88 -25.02 -0.23
CA GLN A 536 -50.34 -23.99 -1.18
C GLN A 536 -51.40 -23.10 -0.53
N ASN A 537 -50.99 -22.11 0.25
CA ASN A 537 -51.78 -20.90 0.41
C ASN A 537 -51.25 -19.91 -0.62
N VAL A 538 -51.94 -19.77 -1.75
CA VAL A 538 -51.61 -18.78 -2.78
C VAL A 538 -52.14 -17.42 -2.31
N PRO A 539 -51.31 -16.42 -1.99
CA PRO A 539 -51.80 -15.06 -1.89
C PRO A 539 -52.11 -14.59 -3.31
N THR A 540 -53.35 -14.15 -3.52
CA THR A 540 -53.84 -13.51 -4.75
C THR A 540 -52.86 -12.43 -5.22
N HIS A 541 -52.46 -12.50 -6.51
CA HIS A 541 -51.66 -11.51 -7.26
C HIS A 541 -51.39 -10.20 -6.50
N MET A 542 -50.25 -10.12 -5.82
CA MET A 542 -49.83 -8.85 -5.23
C MET A 542 -49.42 -7.87 -6.34
N PRO A 543 -49.78 -6.59 -6.21
CA PRO A 543 -49.33 -5.57 -7.15
C PRO A 543 -47.81 -5.37 -7.03
N GLY A 544 -47.08 -5.37 -8.14
CA GLY A 544 -45.61 -5.22 -8.17
C GLY A 544 -45.13 -4.16 -9.17
N TRP A 545 -43.82 -4.15 -9.43
CA TRP A 545 -43.15 -3.15 -10.30
C TRP A 545 -43.81 -2.98 -11.67
N SER A 546 -44.27 -4.06 -12.30
CA SER A 546 -44.95 -4.00 -13.60
C SER A 546 -46.27 -3.21 -13.57
N SER A 547 -47.05 -3.33 -12.49
CA SER A 547 -48.30 -2.58 -12.28
C SER A 547 -48.02 -1.11 -11.94
N PHE A 548 -46.95 -0.85 -11.18
CA PHE A 548 -46.49 0.49 -10.88
C PHE A 548 -45.98 1.21 -12.15
N MET A 549 -45.21 0.54 -13.00
CA MET A 549 -44.72 1.09 -14.27
C MET A 549 -45.86 1.48 -15.21
N LYS A 550 -46.98 0.74 -15.19
CA LYS A 550 -48.22 1.03 -15.93
C LYS A 550 -49.06 2.19 -15.37
N GLY A 551 -48.63 2.84 -14.29
CA GLY A 551 -49.27 4.05 -13.75
C GLY A 551 -50.18 3.82 -12.55
N SER A 552 -50.10 2.67 -11.88
CA SER A 552 -50.82 2.44 -10.62
C SER A 552 -50.31 3.39 -9.53
N SER A 553 -51.21 3.93 -8.70
CA SER A 553 -50.86 4.83 -7.60
C SER A 553 -50.11 4.09 -6.47
N LEU A 554 -49.28 4.83 -5.73
CA LEU A 554 -48.54 4.35 -4.56
C LEU A 554 -49.45 4.16 -3.34
N THR A 555 -50.34 3.18 -3.41
CA THR A 555 -51.12 2.73 -2.23
C THR A 555 -50.22 2.04 -1.21
N GLN A 556 -50.62 1.96 0.07
CA GLN A 556 -49.81 1.30 1.11
C GLN A 556 -49.46 -0.16 0.76
N LEU A 557 -50.35 -0.88 0.08
CA LEU A 557 -50.10 -2.24 -0.40
C LEU A 557 -49.03 -2.28 -1.49
N MET A 558 -49.05 -1.32 -2.43
CA MET A 558 -48.02 -1.16 -3.47
C MET A 558 -46.68 -0.76 -2.84
N ILE A 559 -46.66 0.17 -1.89
CA ILE A 559 -45.44 0.59 -1.19
C ILE A 559 -44.79 -0.61 -0.49
N ASN A 560 -45.58 -1.41 0.23
CA ASN A 560 -45.08 -2.60 0.89
C ASN A 560 -44.56 -3.64 -0.11
N ALA A 561 -45.24 -3.86 -1.23
CA ALA A 561 -44.81 -4.82 -2.25
C ALA A 561 -43.53 -4.37 -3.00
N LEU A 562 -43.42 -3.09 -3.36
CA LEU A 562 -42.23 -2.52 -4.00
C LEU A 562 -41.04 -2.42 -3.05
N ALA A 563 -41.28 -2.25 -1.74
CA ALA A 563 -40.22 -2.28 -0.74
C ALA A 563 -39.71 -3.71 -0.46
N LEU A 564 -40.47 -4.75 -0.85
CA LEU A 564 -40.15 -6.17 -0.66
C LEU A 564 -39.55 -6.85 -1.90
N THR A 565 -39.73 -6.25 -3.08
CA THR A 565 -39.28 -6.82 -4.36
C THR A 565 -38.29 -5.87 -4.99
N PRO A 566 -37.12 -6.33 -5.47
CA PRO A 566 -36.14 -5.44 -6.07
C PRO A 566 -36.57 -4.96 -7.46
N ALA A 567 -36.13 -3.76 -7.83
CA ALA A 567 -36.31 -3.27 -9.19
C ALA A 567 -35.49 -4.12 -10.16
N SER A 568 -36.12 -4.51 -11.27
CA SER A 568 -35.51 -5.32 -12.32
C SER A 568 -34.85 -4.50 -13.43
N SER A 569 -35.03 -3.18 -13.43
CA SER A 569 -34.47 -2.28 -14.45
C SER A 569 -34.18 -0.88 -13.92
N LEU A 570 -33.25 -0.17 -14.56
CA LEU A 570 -32.96 1.23 -14.27
C LEU A 570 -34.19 2.14 -14.42
N ALA A 571 -35.03 1.86 -15.43
CA ALA A 571 -36.25 2.62 -15.69
C ALA A 571 -37.25 2.56 -14.52
N GLU A 572 -37.33 1.42 -13.82
CA GLU A 572 -38.14 1.26 -12.61
C GLU A 572 -37.62 2.14 -11.46
N ILE A 573 -36.30 2.22 -11.30
CA ILE A 573 -35.64 3.04 -10.27
C ILE A 573 -35.78 4.53 -10.59
N GLU A 574 -35.51 4.94 -11.82
CA GLU A 574 -35.62 6.33 -12.28
C GLU A 574 -37.03 6.88 -12.06
N LYS A 575 -38.07 6.05 -12.27
CA LYS A 575 -39.45 6.45 -12.01
C LYS A 575 -39.70 6.74 -10.53
N ILE A 576 -39.17 5.94 -9.61
CA ILE A 576 -39.31 6.20 -8.17
C ILE A 576 -38.44 7.38 -7.73
N PHE A 577 -37.25 7.54 -8.32
CA PHE A 577 -36.38 8.67 -8.05
C PHE A 577 -37.00 10.00 -8.49
N GLU A 578 -37.62 10.04 -9.68
CA GLU A 578 -38.40 11.19 -10.15
C GLU A 578 -39.52 11.56 -9.14
N ILE A 579 -40.21 10.57 -8.58
CA ILE A 579 -41.22 10.80 -7.53
C ILE A 579 -40.58 11.30 -6.23
N ALA A 580 -39.41 10.80 -5.83
CA ALA A 580 -38.69 11.26 -4.64
C ALA A 580 -38.24 12.73 -4.76
N VAL A 581 -37.95 13.19 -5.98
CA VAL A 581 -37.48 14.56 -6.27
C VAL A 581 -38.63 15.54 -6.53
N LYS A 582 -39.67 15.11 -7.27
CA LYS A 582 -40.72 16.00 -7.81
C LYS A 582 -42.13 15.71 -7.27
N GLY A 583 -42.31 14.64 -6.51
CA GLY A 583 -43.62 14.24 -5.97
C GLY A 583 -44.12 15.14 -4.83
N SER A 584 -45.36 14.92 -4.42
CA SER A 584 -45.93 15.48 -3.19
C SER A 584 -45.23 14.95 -1.93
N ASP A 585 -45.38 15.59 -0.77
CA ASP A 585 -44.68 15.16 0.46
C ASP A 585 -44.98 13.69 0.83
N ASP A 586 -46.23 13.24 0.68
CA ASP A 586 -46.62 11.84 0.91
C ASP A 586 -45.97 10.87 -0.10
N GLU A 587 -45.90 11.27 -1.37
CA GLU A 587 -45.25 10.48 -2.42
C GLU A 587 -43.74 10.43 -2.25
N ARG A 588 -43.13 11.52 -1.76
CA ARG A 588 -41.70 11.58 -1.45
C ARG A 588 -41.35 10.67 -0.28
N ILE A 589 -42.18 10.62 0.76
CA ILE A 589 -42.03 9.68 1.87
C ILE A 589 -42.22 8.24 1.41
N ALA A 590 -43.21 7.97 0.55
CA ALA A 590 -43.43 6.65 -0.04
C ALA A 590 -42.24 6.21 -0.90
N ALA A 591 -41.74 7.09 -1.78
CA ALA A 591 -40.58 6.83 -2.63
C ALA A 591 -39.30 6.62 -1.80
N ALA A 592 -39.09 7.45 -0.78
CA ALA A 592 -37.99 7.26 0.17
C ALA A 592 -38.11 5.91 0.89
N THR A 593 -39.31 5.50 1.31
CA THR A 593 -39.54 4.20 1.97
C THR A 593 -39.22 3.01 1.06
N ILE A 594 -39.51 3.11 -0.23
CA ILE A 594 -39.18 2.06 -1.21
C ILE A 594 -37.67 2.03 -1.47
N LEU A 595 -37.04 3.19 -1.69
CA LEU A 595 -35.60 3.31 -1.95
C LEU A 595 -34.74 2.92 -0.75
N THR A 596 -35.21 3.18 0.47
CA THR A 596 -34.47 2.91 1.73
C THR A 596 -34.92 1.63 2.44
N GLY A 597 -35.92 0.92 1.89
CA GLY A 597 -36.52 -0.27 2.49
C GLY A 597 -35.68 -1.55 2.41
N SER A 598 -34.47 -1.49 1.83
CA SER A 598 -33.59 -2.63 1.64
C SER A 598 -33.18 -3.25 2.97
N SER A 599 -33.43 -4.55 3.15
CA SER A 599 -32.94 -5.33 4.29
C SER A 599 -32.63 -6.77 3.87
N LEU A 600 -31.96 -7.54 4.73
CA LEU A 600 -31.64 -8.96 4.52
C LEU A 600 -32.86 -9.81 4.12
N ILE A 601 -34.06 -9.42 4.54
CA ILE A 601 -35.32 -10.15 4.33
C ILE A 601 -36.11 -9.58 3.14
N ARG A 602 -35.89 -8.30 2.81
CA ARG A 602 -36.69 -7.54 1.82
C ARG A 602 -36.03 -7.38 0.46
N GLY A 603 -34.91 -8.07 0.25
CA GLY A 603 -34.16 -8.00 -0.99
C GLY A 603 -33.32 -6.73 -1.11
N TRP A 604 -32.40 -6.80 -2.06
CA TRP A 604 -31.47 -5.74 -2.41
C TRP A 604 -32.14 -4.94 -3.51
N ASN A 605 -32.85 -3.86 -3.15
CA ASN A 605 -33.80 -3.19 -4.05
C ASN A 605 -33.21 -2.64 -5.37
N ILE A 606 -31.91 -2.77 -5.57
CA ILE A 606 -31.16 -2.27 -6.72
C ILE A 606 -30.29 -3.39 -7.28
N GLN A 607 -30.78 -4.08 -8.32
CA GLN A 607 -29.96 -4.86 -9.24
C GLN A 607 -29.73 -4.01 -10.49
N VAL A 608 -28.70 -3.15 -10.49
CA VAL A 608 -28.27 -2.55 -11.76
C VAL A 608 -27.49 -3.62 -12.51
N THR A 609 -28.12 -4.27 -13.47
CA THR A 609 -27.40 -4.96 -14.53
C THR A 609 -26.76 -3.91 -15.42
N SER A 610 -25.46 -3.66 -15.24
CA SER A 610 -24.63 -2.96 -16.21
C SER A 610 -24.72 -3.75 -17.53
N TYR A 611 -25.40 -3.20 -18.53
CA TYR A 611 -25.34 -3.69 -19.91
C TYR A 611 -24.27 -2.94 -20.68
#